data_AF-A0A368DS35-F1
#
_entry.id   AF-A0A368DS35-F1
#
_cell.length_a   1.000
_cell.length_b   1.000
_cell.length_c   1.000
_cell.angle_alpha   90.00
_cell.angle_beta   90.00
_cell.angle_gamma   90.00
#
_symmetry.space_group_name_H-M   'P 1'
#
loop_
_entity.id
_entity.type
_entity.pdbx_description
1 polymer ?
#
loop_
_entity_poly.entity_id
_entity_poly.type
_entity_poly.pdbx_seq_one_letter_code
_entity_poly.pdbx_strand_id
1 'polypeptide(L)' 'MTGGNAKFTKLDVVSGKSYFICQCGQSAKYPLCDGSHKDTAFNPEKYVATANTSINVCGCEEYKTTLCSCS' A
#
# COMPACT_ATOMS: atom_id res chain seq x y z
N MET A 1 23.28 0.43 12.53
CA MET A 1 22.08 1.20 12.88
C MET A 1 21.68 2.04 11.67
N THR A 2 20.76 1.56 10.85
CA THR A 2 19.93 2.41 9.97
C THR A 2 18.61 1.66 9.89
N GLY A 3 17.70 2.01 10.80
CA GLY A 3 16.39 1.38 10.90
C GLY A 3 15.64 1.60 9.59
N GLY A 4 15.43 0.52 8.86
CA GLY A 4 14.51 0.52 7.73
C GLY A 4 13.13 0.88 8.26
N ASN A 5 12.61 2.01 7.80
CA ASN A 5 11.32 2.50 8.27
C ASN A 5 10.25 1.66 7.56
N ALA A 6 9.96 0.48 8.11
CA ALA A 6 8.80 -0.30 7.71
C ALA A 6 7.55 0.57 7.87
N LYS A 7 7.06 1.15 6.76
CA LYS A 7 5.82 1.93 6.75
C LYS A 7 4.66 0.95 6.83
N PHE A 8 4.29 0.63 8.06
CA PHE A 8 3.08 -0.09 8.37
C PHE A 8 1.91 0.89 8.39
N THR A 9 0.90 0.67 7.55
CA THR A 9 -0.32 1.47 7.60
C THR A 9 -1.55 0.60 7.43
N LYS A 10 -2.51 0.83 8.33
CA LYS A 10 -3.82 0.19 8.32
C LYS A 10 -4.72 0.93 7.33
N LEU A 11 -5.34 0.21 6.42
CA LEU A 11 -6.31 0.74 5.47
C LEU A 11 -7.67 0.10 5.74
N ASP A 12 -8.64 0.91 6.13
CA ASP A 12 -10.04 0.47 6.22
C ASP A 12 -10.65 0.42 4.82
N VAL A 13 -11.00 -0.78 4.41
CA VAL A 13 -11.60 -1.03 3.10
C VAL A 13 -13.08 -1.35 3.25
N VAL A 14 -13.87 -0.90 2.29
CA VAL A 14 -15.33 -1.11 2.25
C VAL A 14 -15.66 -2.06 1.10
N SER A 15 -16.50 -3.06 1.38
CA SER A 15 -16.96 -4.03 0.39
C SER A 15 -17.51 -3.34 -0.86
N GLY A 16 -17.09 -3.81 -2.03
CA GLY A 16 -17.50 -3.26 -3.33
C GLY A 16 -16.71 -2.02 -3.78
N LYS A 17 -15.78 -1.49 -2.97
CA LYS A 17 -14.88 -0.41 -3.38
C LYS A 17 -13.54 -0.95 -3.91
N SER A 18 -13.03 -0.25 -4.91
CA SER A 18 -11.67 -0.45 -5.44
C SER A 18 -10.72 0.56 -4.83
N TYR A 19 -9.57 0.09 -4.39
CA TYR A 19 -8.49 0.87 -3.82
C TYR A 19 -7.23 0.65 -4.63
N PHE A 20 -6.46 1.72 -4.88
CA PHE A 20 -5.19 1.62 -5.57
C PHE A 20 -4.07 1.72 -4.53
N ILE A 21 -3.41 0.60 -4.27
CA ILE A 21 -2.35 0.51 -3.28
C ILE A 21 -1.05 1.02 -3.88
N CYS A 22 -0.39 1.92 -3.15
CA CYS A 22 0.89 2.48 -3.55
C CYS A 22 1.98 1.41 -3.49
N GLN A 23 2.67 1.16 -4.60
CA GLN A 23 3.81 0.24 -4.69
C GLN A 23 5.16 0.96 -4.78
N CYS A 24 5.17 2.27 -5.05
CA CYS A 24 6.40 3.04 -5.29
C CYS A 24 7.03 3.63 -4.02
N GLY A 25 6.32 3.62 -2.88
CA GLY A 25 6.79 4.21 -1.62
C GLY A 25 6.82 5.75 -1.57
N GLN A 26 6.55 6.44 -2.68
CA GLN A 26 6.62 7.90 -2.80
C GLN A 26 5.30 8.63 -2.54
N SER A 27 4.18 7.91 -2.44
CA SER A 27 2.86 8.53 -2.21
C SER A 27 2.79 9.25 -0.86
N ALA A 28 2.29 10.49 -0.88
CA ALA A 28 1.97 11.26 0.31
C ALA A 28 0.69 10.75 1.00
N LYS A 29 -0.17 10.03 0.27
CA LYS A 29 -1.40 9.40 0.77
C LYS A 29 -1.24 7.91 1.05
N TYR A 30 -0.02 7.49 1.39
CA TYR A 30 0.26 6.10 1.75
C TYR A 30 -0.77 5.60 2.80
N PRO A 31 -1.44 4.45 2.56
CA PRO A 31 -1.07 3.35 1.67
C PRO A 31 -1.68 3.43 0.26
N LEU A 32 -2.43 4.48 -0.06
CA LEU A 32 -3.06 4.66 -1.37
C LEU A 32 -2.13 5.34 -2.35
N CYS A 33 -2.32 5.05 -3.63
CA CYS A 33 -1.66 5.73 -4.72
C CYS A 33 -2.27 7.13 -4.94
N ASP A 34 -1.41 8.15 -5.02
CA ASP A 34 -1.78 9.54 -5.29
C ASP A 34 -1.31 10.03 -6.67
N GLY A 35 -0.63 9.17 -7.44
CA GLY A 35 -0.06 9.51 -8.74
C GLY A 35 1.46 9.76 -8.73
N SER A 36 2.11 9.77 -7.55
CA SER A 36 3.57 9.95 -7.44
C SER A 36 4.39 8.82 -8.08
N HIS A 37 3.74 7.71 -8.43
CA HIS A 37 4.37 6.57 -9.10
C HIS A 37 4.80 6.87 -10.55
N LYS A 38 4.33 7.95 -11.17
CA LYS A 38 4.58 8.28 -12.59
C LYS A 38 6.06 8.41 -12.93
N ASP A 39 6.87 8.86 -11.99
CA ASP A 39 8.32 9.02 -12.15
C ASP A 39 9.09 7.75 -11.76
N THR A 40 8.39 6.62 -11.56
CA THR A 40 8.95 5.35 -11.12
C THR A 40 8.57 4.21 -12.06
N ALA A 41 9.30 3.10 -12.00
CA ALA A 41 8.93 1.87 -12.72
C ALA A 41 7.79 1.07 -12.05
N PHE A 42 7.24 1.55 -10.93
CA PHE A 42 6.23 0.84 -10.14
C PHE A 42 4.82 1.30 -10.50
N ASN A 43 3.92 0.35 -10.68
CA ASN A 43 2.50 0.62 -10.88
C ASN A 43 1.72 0.31 -9.60
N PRO A 44 0.67 1.10 -9.28
CA PRO A 44 -0.17 0.80 -8.14
C PRO A 44 -0.96 -0.50 -8.35
N GLU A 45 -1.18 -1.23 -7.25
CA GLU A 45 -1.97 -2.47 -7.28
C GLU A 45 -3.43 -2.18 -6.99
N LYS A 46 -4.33 -2.65 -7.86
CA LYS A 46 -5.77 -2.51 -7.65
C LYS A 46 -6.27 -3.59 -6.69
N TYR A 47 -6.65 -3.18 -5.50
CA TYR A 47 -7.30 -4.02 -4.51
C TYR A 47 -8.81 -3.79 -4.51
N VAL A 48 -9.60 -4.84 -4.76
CA VAL A 48 -11.06 -4.79 -4.68
C VAL A 48 -11.48 -5.44 -3.37
N ALA A 49 -12.06 -4.65 -2.48
CA ALA A 49 -12.51 -5.15 -1.20
C ALA A 49 -13.81 -5.94 -1.36
N THR A 50 -13.81 -7.17 -0.88
CA THR A 50 -14.99 -8.05 -0.88
C THR A 50 -15.80 -7.93 0.41
N ALA A 51 -15.20 -7.42 1.48
CA ALA A 51 -15.82 -7.21 2.78
C ALA A 51 -15.34 -5.89 3.42
N ASN A 52 -16.11 -5.37 4.37
CA ASN A 52 -15.72 -4.23 5.21
C ASN A 52 -14.70 -4.72 6.24
N THR A 53 -13.42 -4.59 5.95
CA THR A 53 -12.35 -5.06 6.83
C THR A 53 -11.19 -4.07 6.81
N SER A 54 -10.31 -4.16 7.80
CA SER A 54 -9.08 -3.41 7.79
C SER A 54 -7.96 -4.30 7.27
N ILE A 55 -7.31 -3.87 6.19
CA ILE A 55 -6.13 -4.56 5.67
C ILE A 55 -4.86 -3.83 6.11
N ASN A 56 -3.82 -4.60 6.39
CA ASN A 56 -2.51 -4.05 6.71
C ASN A 56 -1.68 -3.96 5.43
N VAL A 57 -1.21 -2.76 5.13
CA VAL A 57 -0.37 -2.49 3.96
C VAL A 57 1.04 -2.17 4.45
N CYS A 58 1.98 -3.07 4.21
CA CYS A 58 3.40 -2.86 4.52
C CYS A 58 4.15 -2.44 3.27
N GLY A 59 4.93 -1.37 3.37
CA GLY A 59 5.95 -1.01 2.39
C GLY A 59 7.30 -1.38 2.98
N CYS A 60 7.92 -2.44 2.48
CA CYS A 60 9.34 -2.70 2.73
C CYS A 60 10.17 -1.97 1.68
N GLU A 61 11.32 -1.45 2.11
CA GLU A 61 12.25 -0.60 1.34
C GLU A 61 12.78 -1.25 0.04
N GLU A 62 12.51 -2.55 -0.17
CA GLU A 62 12.99 -3.34 -1.31
C GLU A 62 11.88 -3.83 -2.25
N TYR A 63 10.89 -2.98 -2.55
CA TYR A 63 10.02 -3.20 -3.73
C TYR A 63 9.08 -4.41 -3.62
N LYS A 64 8.03 -4.26 -2.80
CA LYS A 64 6.68 -4.84 -3.00
C LYS A 64 5.83 -4.46 -1.81
N THR A 65 4.90 -3.53 -2.02
CA THR A 65 3.85 -3.24 -1.05
C THR A 65 2.81 -4.36 -1.11
N THR A 66 3.11 -5.49 -0.48
CA THR A 66 2.16 -6.60 -0.44
C THR A 66 1.19 -6.37 0.72
N LEU A 67 -0.07 -6.85 0.59
CA LEU A 67 -0.91 -7.08 1.75
C LEU A 67 -0.09 -7.89 2.75
N CYS A 68 0.20 -7.27 3.88
CA CYS A 68 1.17 -7.79 4.81
C CYS A 68 0.41 -8.70 5.76
N SER A 69 0.55 -10.02 5.57
CA SER A 69 0.02 -11.04 6.47
C SER A 69 0.81 -11.13 7.78
N CYS A 70 1.48 -10.05 8.20
CA CYS A 70 2.35 -10.06 9.38
C CYS A 70 1.46 -10.27 10.62
N SER A 71 1.36 -11.53 11.01
CA SER A 71 0.96 -12.03 12.32
C SER A 71 1.83 -11.46 13.42
#